data_AF-A0A8N4F509-F1
#
_entry.id   AF-A0A8N4F509-F1
#
_cell.length_a   1.000
_cell.length_b   1.000
_cell.length_c   1.000
_cell.angle_alpha   90.00
_cell.angle_beta   90.00
_cell.angle_gamma   90.00
#
_symmetry.space_group_name_H-M   'P 1'
#
loop_
_entity.id
_entity.type
_entity.pdbx_description
1 polymer ?
#
loop_
_entity_poly.entity_id
_entity_poly.type
_entity_poly.pdbx_seq_one_letter_code
_entity_poly.pdbx_strand_id
1 'polypeptide(L)'
;MERLNSEIYEKYKKLKKRKLLDEEWGQKRDSDIRNFQSATEDLIEELKNENDRLRAEIVCVPCCRSSMQEQYAECEKQLLEESHRAKELSNEVGRLQNLLAQKNDVNDIALLRSSNAAPMVLSREKSETPKKKTPNSCTKESEIQHEEGAIFPYDGGHREEQIVPDCCRRNLSSSGGAAGKGQNDCVFQTLIGFLVGMKFSIDCQMEGLSFSVVHQMSE
;
A
#
# COMPACT_ATOMS: atom_id res chain seq x y z
N MET A 1 45.89 76.74 -40.87
CA MET A 1 45.68 75.45 -41.55
C MET A 1 46.04 74.27 -40.64
N GLU A 2 47.13 74.33 -39.87
CA GLU A 2 47.58 73.26 -38.96
C GLU A 2 46.62 72.94 -37.79
N ARG A 3 46.06 73.96 -37.12
CA ARG A 3 45.12 73.74 -35.99
C ARG A 3 43.91 72.88 -36.40
N LEU A 4 43.33 73.19 -37.56
CA LEU A 4 42.18 72.46 -38.10
C LEU A 4 42.55 71.00 -38.44
N ASN A 5 43.73 70.77 -39.01
CA ASN A 5 44.21 69.42 -39.30
C ASN A 5 44.39 68.60 -38.01
N SER A 6 44.93 69.19 -36.94
CA SER A 6 45.07 68.51 -35.65
C SER A 6 43.72 68.14 -35.04
N GLU A 7 42.73 69.04 -35.12
CA GLU A 7 41.37 68.76 -34.63
C GLU A 7 40.67 67.64 -35.40
N ILE A 8 40.81 67.61 -36.73
CA ILE A 8 40.26 66.56 -37.58
C ILE A 8 40.92 65.21 -37.24
N TYR A 9 42.24 65.19 -37.06
CA TYR A 9 42.97 63.96 -36.73
C TYR A 9 42.56 63.40 -35.35
N GLU A 10 42.42 64.26 -34.34
CA GLU A 10 41.97 63.83 -33.01
C GLU A 10 40.52 63.32 -33.04
N LYS A 11 39.63 63.94 -33.84
CA LYS A 11 38.27 63.40 -34.06
C LYS A 11 38.30 62.03 -34.72
N TYR A 12 39.11 61.85 -35.76
CA TYR A 12 39.30 60.56 -36.42
C TYR A 12 39.80 59.50 -35.45
N LYS A 13 40.82 59.83 -34.64
CA LYS A 13 41.39 58.92 -33.63
C LYS A 13 40.36 58.49 -32.59
N LYS A 14 39.55 59.43 -32.08
CA LYS A 14 38.45 59.14 -31.15
C LYS A 14 37.38 58.25 -31.79
N LEU A 15 36.99 58.57 -33.03
CA LEU A 15 35.99 57.78 -33.77
C LEU A 15 36.49 56.35 -34.03
N LYS A 16 37.76 56.19 -34.43
CA LYS A 16 38.39 54.89 -34.66
C LYS A 16 38.42 54.05 -33.39
N LYS A 17 38.79 54.65 -32.25
CA LYS A 17 38.75 53.97 -30.94
C LYS A 17 37.34 53.52 -30.56
N ARG A 18 36.33 54.38 -30.76
CA ARG A 18 34.93 54.02 -30.47
C ARG A 18 34.46 52.85 -31.34
N LYS A 19 34.77 52.86 -32.64
CA LYS A 19 34.41 51.75 -33.55
C LYS A 19 35.00 50.41 -33.11
N LEU A 20 36.29 50.39 -32.76
CA LEU A 20 36.96 49.16 -32.30
C LEU A 20 36.29 48.59 -31.05
N LEU A 21 35.98 49.44 -30.06
CA LEU A 21 35.27 49.01 -28.85
C LEU A 21 33.87 48.46 -29.19
N ASP A 22 33.13 49.13 -30.07
CA ASP A 22 31.77 48.72 -30.43
C ASP A 22 31.77 47.37 -31.18
N GLU A 23 32.77 47.13 -32.02
CA GLU A 23 33.00 45.83 -32.68
C GLU A 23 33.33 44.72 -31.68
N GLU A 24 34.22 44.98 -30.69
CA GLU A 24 34.54 44.03 -29.62
C GLU A 24 33.30 43.70 -28.76
N TRP A 25 32.51 44.71 -28.38
CA TRP A 25 31.25 44.51 -27.65
C TRP A 25 30.20 43.78 -28.48
N GLY A 26 30.15 44.01 -29.79
CA GLY A 26 29.33 43.26 -30.73
C GLY A 26 29.72 41.78 -30.74
N GLN A 27 31.00 41.49 -30.95
CA GLN A 27 31.51 40.12 -30.99
C GLN A 27 31.29 39.38 -29.66
N LYS A 28 31.44 40.06 -28.53
CA LYS A 28 31.18 39.49 -27.21
C LYS A 28 29.70 39.13 -27.04
N ARG A 29 28.78 40.04 -27.38
CA ARG A 29 27.33 39.76 -27.33
C ARG A 29 26.95 38.59 -28.22
N ASP A 30 27.45 38.54 -29.44
CA ASP A 30 27.18 37.43 -30.37
C ASP A 30 27.71 36.10 -29.83
N SER A 31 28.86 36.11 -29.16
CA SER A 31 29.39 34.92 -28.49
C SER A 31 28.50 34.47 -27.34
N ASP A 32 28.00 35.40 -26.52
CA ASP A 32 27.14 35.08 -25.38
C ASP A 32 25.79 34.53 -25.86
N ILE A 33 25.22 35.12 -26.92
CA ILE A 33 23.98 34.62 -27.55
C ILE A 33 24.15 33.19 -28.04
N ARG A 34 25.26 32.88 -28.75
CA ARG A 34 25.53 31.50 -29.22
C ARG A 34 25.67 30.51 -28.06
N ASN A 35 26.31 30.93 -26.96
CA ASN A 35 26.45 30.08 -25.78
C ASN A 35 25.09 29.78 -25.14
N PHE A 36 24.24 30.80 -24.95
CA PHE A 36 22.89 30.59 -24.41
C PHE A 36 22.03 29.74 -25.34
N GLN A 37 22.14 29.96 -26.65
CA GLN A 37 21.44 29.15 -27.64
C GLN A 37 21.86 27.67 -27.54
N SER A 38 23.16 27.39 -27.50
CA SER A 38 23.67 26.02 -27.36
C SER A 38 23.19 25.37 -26.05
N ALA A 39 23.30 26.06 -24.92
CA ALA A 39 22.82 25.56 -23.63
C ALA A 39 21.30 25.30 -23.60
N THR A 40 20.53 26.09 -24.35
CA THR A 40 19.07 25.89 -24.47
C THR A 40 18.76 24.69 -25.36
N GLU A 41 19.50 24.51 -26.46
CA GLU A 41 19.38 23.36 -27.35
C GLU A 41 19.70 22.05 -26.60
N ASP A 42 20.77 22.03 -25.81
CA ASP A 42 21.15 20.89 -24.95
C ASP A 42 20.02 20.53 -23.97
N LEU A 43 19.46 21.52 -23.28
CA LEU A 43 18.36 21.30 -22.33
C LEU A 43 17.09 20.78 -23.03
N ILE A 44 16.78 21.29 -24.22
CA ILE A 44 15.65 20.80 -25.02
C ILE A 44 15.86 19.33 -25.40
N GLU A 45 17.08 18.96 -25.79
CA GLU A 45 17.41 17.59 -26.15
C GLU A 45 17.33 16.64 -24.95
N GLU A 46 17.87 17.04 -23.78
CA GLU A 46 17.71 16.29 -22.53
C GLU A 46 16.25 16.07 -22.16
N LEU A 47 15.43 17.13 -22.20
CA LEU A 47 14.00 17.05 -21.89
C LEU A 47 13.24 16.15 -22.88
N LYS A 48 13.60 16.16 -24.16
CA LYS A 48 13.01 15.25 -25.16
C LYS A 48 13.36 13.80 -24.85
N ASN A 49 14.64 13.51 -24.61
CA ASN A 49 15.11 12.16 -24.28
C ASN A 49 14.44 11.61 -23.02
N GLU A 50 14.29 12.46 -21.99
CA GLU A 50 13.60 12.09 -20.76
C GLU A 50 12.10 11.84 -21.01
N ASN A 51 11.45 12.67 -21.82
CA ASN A 51 10.05 12.48 -22.18
C ASN A 51 9.84 11.14 -22.91
N ASP A 52 10.73 10.80 -23.84
CA ASP A 52 10.70 9.53 -24.57
C ASP A 52 10.91 8.33 -23.63
N ARG A 53 11.84 8.45 -22.67
CA ARG A 53 12.04 7.44 -21.62
C ARG A 53 10.80 7.23 -20.77
N LEU A 54 10.21 8.31 -20.26
CA LEU A 54 8.99 8.26 -19.45
C LEU A 54 7.81 7.70 -20.24
N ARG A 55 7.68 8.04 -21.52
CA ARG A 55 6.65 7.46 -22.40
C ARG A 55 6.83 5.96 -22.56
N ALA A 56 8.06 5.48 -22.76
CA ALA A 56 8.34 4.05 -22.85
C ALA A 56 8.00 3.33 -21.54
N GLU A 57 8.31 3.93 -20.39
CA GLU A 57 7.97 3.38 -19.08
C GLU A 57 6.45 3.32 -18.85
N ILE A 58 5.72 4.40 -19.15
CA ILE A 58 4.25 4.43 -19.07
C ILE A 58 3.62 3.36 -19.98
N VAL A 59 4.17 3.12 -21.17
CA VAL A 59 3.70 2.04 -22.07
C VAL A 59 3.98 0.65 -21.49
N CYS A 60 5.06 0.50 -20.72
CA CYS A 60 5.41 -0.76 -20.06
C CYS A 60 4.54 -1.06 -18.82
N VAL A 61 4.06 -0.03 -18.10
CA VAL A 61 3.20 -0.18 -16.90
C VAL A 61 1.95 -1.05 -17.14
N PRO A 62 1.19 -0.89 -18.24
CA PRO A 62 0.11 -1.82 -18.60
C PRO A 62 0.56 -3.29 -18.71
N CYS A 63 1.74 -3.57 -19.27
CA CYS A 63 2.28 -4.92 -19.37
C CYS A 63 2.55 -5.52 -17.98
N CYS A 64 3.17 -4.74 -17.09
CA CYS A 64 3.39 -5.14 -15.70
C CYS A 64 2.06 -5.35 -14.95
N ARG A 65 1.07 -4.47 -15.18
CA ARG A 65 -0.26 -4.59 -14.58
C ARG A 65 -1.00 -5.84 -15.04
N SER A 66 -0.94 -6.17 -16.33
CA SER A 66 -1.51 -7.40 -16.88
C SER A 66 -0.87 -8.65 -16.29
N SER A 67 0.47 -8.68 -16.19
CA SER A 67 1.18 -9.82 -15.57
C SER A 67 0.81 -10.01 -14.09
N MET A 68 0.73 -8.93 -13.32
CA MET A 68 0.28 -8.98 -11.93
C MET A 68 -1.18 -9.45 -11.82
N GLN A 69 -2.06 -8.97 -12.70
CA GLN A 69 -3.47 -9.35 -12.70
C GLN A 69 -3.67 -10.84 -13.01
N GLU A 70 -2.88 -11.40 -13.92
CA GLU A 70 -2.89 -12.85 -14.22
C GLU A 70 -2.43 -13.68 -13.01
N GLN A 71 -1.38 -13.24 -12.30
CA GLN A 71 -0.93 -13.88 -11.06
C GLN A 71 -2.00 -13.84 -9.96
N TYR A 72 -2.71 -12.72 -9.80
CA TYR A 72 -3.82 -12.62 -8.84
C TYR A 72 -4.95 -13.59 -9.17
N ALA A 73 -5.34 -13.68 -10.44
CA ALA A 73 -6.39 -14.60 -10.89
C ALA A 73 -6.01 -16.07 -10.63
N GLU A 74 -4.75 -16.44 -10.85
CA GLU A 74 -4.27 -17.81 -10.58
C GLU A 74 -4.24 -18.11 -9.07
N CYS A 75 -3.77 -17.18 -8.25
CA CYS A 75 -3.81 -17.31 -6.78
C CYS A 75 -5.24 -17.46 -6.25
N GLU A 76 -6.18 -16.67 -6.76
CA GLU A 76 -7.60 -16.74 -6.38
C GLU A 76 -8.20 -18.11 -6.71
N LYS A 77 -7.92 -18.63 -7.91
CA LYS A 77 -8.35 -19.95 -8.34
C LYS A 77 -7.80 -21.06 -7.45
N GLN A 78 -6.49 -21.02 -7.14
CA GLN A 78 -5.87 -22.02 -6.26
C GLN A 78 -6.44 -21.98 -4.84
N LEU A 79 -6.74 -20.78 -4.32
CA LEU A 79 -7.37 -20.63 -3.01
C LEU A 79 -8.75 -21.29 -2.95
N LEU A 80 -9.57 -21.10 -4.00
CA LEU A 80 -10.89 -21.74 -4.09
C LEU A 80 -10.79 -23.26 -4.19
N GLU A 81 -9.82 -23.76 -4.95
CA GLU A 81 -9.58 -25.19 -5.11
C GLU A 81 -9.12 -25.86 -3.81
N GLU A 82 -8.16 -25.26 -3.10
CA GLU A 82 -7.69 -25.74 -1.81
C GLU A 82 -8.78 -25.68 -0.72
N SER A 83 -9.59 -24.62 -0.72
CA SER A 83 -10.75 -24.49 0.17
C SER A 83 -11.77 -25.61 -0.07
N HIS A 84 -12.02 -25.95 -1.33
CA HIS A 84 -12.88 -27.07 -1.69
C HIS A 84 -12.30 -28.41 -1.20
N ARG A 85 -11.01 -28.68 -1.46
CA ARG A 85 -10.31 -29.89 -0.97
C ARG A 85 -10.37 -30.00 0.55
N ALA A 86 -10.16 -28.90 1.27
CA ALA A 86 -10.24 -28.87 2.72
C ALA A 86 -11.64 -29.25 3.23
N LYS A 87 -12.69 -28.84 2.52
CA LYS A 87 -14.09 -29.20 2.83
C LYS A 87 -14.33 -30.70 2.61
N GLU A 88 -13.86 -31.27 1.52
CA GLU A 88 -13.96 -32.71 1.25
C GLU A 88 -13.24 -33.54 2.31
N LEU A 89 -12.00 -33.16 2.65
CA LEU A 89 -11.22 -33.82 3.69
C LEU A 89 -11.91 -33.73 5.05
N SER A 90 -12.46 -32.55 5.39
CA SER A 90 -13.23 -32.36 6.64
C SER A 90 -14.45 -33.29 6.71
N ASN A 91 -15.20 -33.41 5.60
CA ASN A 91 -16.33 -34.32 5.53
C ASN A 91 -15.91 -35.78 5.72
N GLU A 92 -14.80 -36.20 5.12
CA GLU A 92 -14.28 -37.55 5.26
C GLU A 92 -13.78 -37.83 6.68
N VAL A 93 -13.10 -36.87 7.32
CA VAL A 93 -12.72 -36.96 8.73
C VAL A 93 -13.97 -37.11 9.62
N GLY A 94 -15.02 -36.33 9.37
CA GLY A 94 -16.29 -36.46 10.09
C GLY A 94 -16.94 -37.84 9.89
N ARG A 95 -16.92 -38.36 8.65
CA ARG A 95 -17.41 -39.71 8.34
C ARG A 95 -16.62 -40.78 9.10
N LEU A 96 -15.29 -40.69 9.13
CA LEU A 96 -14.42 -41.62 9.85
C LEU A 96 -14.63 -41.55 11.36
N GLN A 97 -14.80 -40.34 11.92
CA GLN A 97 -15.13 -40.16 13.33
C GLN A 97 -16.47 -40.80 13.71
N ASN A 98 -17.50 -40.64 12.87
CA ASN A 98 -18.80 -41.30 13.08
C ASN A 98 -18.71 -42.82 13.05
N LEU A 99 -17.92 -43.39 12.12
CA LEU A 99 -17.66 -44.84 12.08
C LEU A 99 -16.95 -45.34 13.34
N LEU A 100 -15.97 -44.59 13.83
CA LEU A 100 -15.27 -44.92 15.08
C LEU A 100 -16.21 -44.86 16.29
N ALA A 101 -17.07 -43.85 16.39
CA ALA A 101 -18.07 -43.74 17.44
C ALA A 101 -19.03 -44.95 17.43
N GLN A 102 -19.57 -45.31 16.26
CA GLN A 102 -20.48 -46.45 16.12
C GLN A 102 -19.81 -47.79 16.49
N LYS A 103 -18.53 -47.97 16.16
CA LYS A 103 -17.78 -49.18 16.53
C LYS A 103 -17.56 -49.30 18.05
N ASN A 104 -17.35 -48.18 18.75
CA ASN A 104 -17.22 -48.16 20.20
C ASN A 104 -18.56 -48.49 20.88
N ASP A 105 -19.67 -47.93 20.40
CA ASP A 105 -21.02 -48.22 20.93
C ASP A 105 -21.39 -49.72 20.78
N VAL A 106 -21.02 -50.36 19.67
CA VAL A 106 -21.25 -51.81 19.45
C VAL A 106 -20.39 -52.68 20.37
N ASN A 107 -19.18 -52.22 20.71
CA ASN A 107 -18.27 -52.96 21.57
C ASN A 107 -18.73 -52.92 23.04
N ASP A 108 -19.36 -51.82 23.48
CA ASP A 108 -19.99 -51.71 24.80
C ASP A 108 -21.23 -52.62 24.93
N ILE A 109 -22.01 -52.79 23.85
CA ILE A 109 -23.12 -53.76 23.81
C ILE A 109 -22.59 -55.21 23.82
N ALA A 110 -21.44 -55.49 23.21
CA ALA A 110 -20.79 -56.79 23.25
C ALA A 110 -20.22 -57.11 24.64
N LEU A 111 -19.70 -56.10 25.37
CA LEU A 111 -19.21 -56.24 26.74
C LEU A 111 -20.35 -56.50 27.74
N LEU A 112 -21.53 -55.92 27.52
CA LEU A 112 -22.73 -56.12 28.36
C LEU A 112 -23.33 -57.52 28.28
N ARG A 113 -22.96 -58.35 27.29
CA ARG A 113 -23.47 -59.71 27.15
C ARG A 113 -22.65 -60.78 27.87
N SER A 114 -21.51 -60.42 28.47
CA SER A 114 -20.61 -61.36 29.14
C SER A 114 -20.04 -60.79 30.43
N SER A 115 -20.83 -60.82 31.52
CA SER A 115 -20.46 -61.45 32.81
C SER A 115 -21.35 -60.97 33.94
N ASN A 116 -22.03 -61.92 34.56
CA ASN A 116 -22.63 -61.81 35.89
C ASN A 116 -21.52 -61.88 36.95
N ALA A 117 -21.42 -60.88 37.83
CA ALA A 117 -21.10 -61.01 39.26
C ALA A 117 -21.30 -59.66 39.98
N ALA A 118 -22.01 -59.70 41.11
CA ALA A 118 -22.57 -58.55 41.84
C ALA A 118 -21.63 -58.05 42.99
N PRO A 119 -22.06 -57.19 43.96
CA PRO A 119 -21.75 -55.75 44.02
C PRO A 119 -21.18 -55.30 45.41
N MET A 120 -21.24 -53.98 45.71
CA MET A 120 -20.97 -53.24 46.98
C MET A 120 -19.63 -52.47 47.03
N VAL A 121 -19.50 -51.19 47.44
CA VAL A 121 -20.34 -50.23 48.19
C VAL A 121 -20.01 -48.78 47.78
N LEU A 122 -21.03 -47.93 47.91
CA LEU A 122 -21.16 -46.47 47.75
C LEU A 122 -20.16 -45.59 48.56
N SER A 123 -19.79 -44.42 48.00
CA SER A 123 -19.93 -43.11 48.68
C SER A 123 -19.71 -41.89 47.74
N ARG A 124 -20.85 -41.33 47.31
CA ARG A 124 -21.32 -39.91 47.16
C ARG A 124 -20.38 -38.82 47.76
N GLU A 125 -20.17 -37.58 47.31
CA GLU A 125 -20.68 -36.54 46.36
C GLU A 125 -19.53 -35.47 46.29
N LYS A 126 -19.38 -34.50 45.37
CA LYS A 126 -20.29 -33.43 44.93
C LYS A 126 -19.63 -32.61 43.81
N SER A 127 -20.47 -32.07 42.93
CA SER A 127 -20.17 -31.23 41.76
C SER A 127 -20.26 -29.72 42.05
N GLU A 128 -19.43 -28.89 41.40
CA GLU A 128 -19.67 -27.45 41.18
C GLU A 128 -19.25 -27.02 39.76
N THR A 129 -20.15 -26.32 39.05
CA THR A 129 -20.01 -25.68 37.72
C THR A 129 -19.35 -24.28 37.82
N PRO A 130 -18.87 -23.61 36.74
CA PRO A 130 -19.78 -22.71 35.99
C PRO A 130 -19.48 -22.36 34.49
N LYS A 131 -20.59 -22.11 33.77
CA LYS A 131 -20.89 -21.04 32.79
C LYS A 131 -20.44 -21.12 31.31
N LYS A 132 -21.42 -21.45 30.46
CA LYS A 132 -21.61 -21.05 29.05
C LYS A 132 -21.78 -19.53 28.90
N LYS A 133 -21.19 -18.96 27.84
CA LYS A 133 -21.66 -17.72 27.17
C LYS A 133 -21.64 -17.92 25.65
N THR A 134 -22.80 -17.81 25.03
CA THR A 134 -23.03 -17.68 23.58
C THR A 134 -22.55 -16.30 23.09
N PRO A 135 -22.27 -16.13 21.79
CA PRO A 135 -23.10 -15.20 21.04
C PRO A 135 -23.44 -15.63 19.59
N ASN A 136 -24.75 -15.58 19.35
CA ASN A 136 -25.54 -15.27 18.16
C ASN A 136 -24.86 -15.09 16.79
N SER A 137 -25.37 -15.86 15.83
CA SER A 137 -25.37 -15.60 14.40
C SER A 137 -26.19 -14.35 14.03
N CYS A 138 -25.74 -13.60 13.02
CA CYS A 138 -26.65 -12.82 12.18
C CYS A 138 -26.11 -12.75 10.76
N THR A 139 -26.70 -13.58 9.90
CA THR A 139 -26.66 -13.53 8.45
C THR A 139 -27.40 -12.29 7.97
N LYS A 140 -26.76 -11.42 7.17
CA LYS A 140 -27.45 -10.58 6.18
C LYS A 140 -26.53 -10.34 4.98
N GLU A 141 -26.92 -10.95 3.87
CA GLU A 141 -26.50 -10.61 2.52
C GLU A 141 -27.10 -9.25 2.14
N SER A 142 -26.34 -8.43 1.40
CA SER A 142 -26.89 -7.37 0.56
C SER A 142 -25.87 -6.98 -0.52
N GLU A 143 -26.08 -7.58 -1.69
CA GLU A 143 -26.21 -6.94 -3.01
C GLU A 143 -25.29 -5.75 -3.34
N ILE A 144 -24.34 -5.99 -4.24
CA ILE A 144 -23.50 -4.97 -4.87
C ILE A 144 -24.22 -4.50 -6.14
N GLN A 145 -24.60 -3.23 -6.19
CA GLN A 145 -24.95 -2.54 -7.44
C GLN A 145 -23.88 -1.49 -7.74
N HIS A 146 -23.24 -1.64 -8.89
CA HIS A 146 -22.46 -0.61 -9.56
C HIS A 146 -23.41 0.43 -10.12
N GLU A 147 -23.15 1.72 -9.89
CA GLU A 147 -23.50 2.80 -10.82
C GLU A 147 -22.48 3.94 -10.67
N GLU A 148 -22.10 4.46 -11.82
CA GLU A 148 -21.13 5.50 -12.09
C GLU A 148 -21.85 6.87 -12.13
N GLY A 149 -21.23 7.97 -11.70
CA GLY A 149 -21.70 9.31 -12.08
C GLY A 149 -21.76 10.35 -10.96
N ALA A 150 -21.15 11.49 -11.24
CA ALA A 150 -20.92 12.64 -10.37
C ALA A 150 -22.21 13.38 -9.93
N ILE A 151 -22.12 14.08 -8.78
CA ILE A 151 -22.30 15.54 -8.59
C ILE A 151 -22.53 15.82 -7.09
N PHE A 152 -21.70 16.71 -6.52
CA PHE A 152 -21.89 17.31 -5.18
C PHE A 152 -23.11 18.25 -5.18
N PRO A 153 -23.88 18.29 -4.07
CA PRO A 153 -23.90 19.54 -3.31
C PRO A 153 -23.93 19.36 -1.78
N TYR A 154 -23.35 20.36 -1.12
CA TYR A 154 -23.27 20.64 0.32
C TYR A 154 -24.57 20.42 1.10
N ASP A 155 -24.49 19.84 2.31
CA ASP A 155 -24.60 20.56 3.60
C ASP A 155 -24.86 19.59 4.78
N GLY A 156 -24.27 19.89 5.93
CA GLY A 156 -24.85 19.54 7.23
C GLY A 156 -24.55 18.18 7.85
N GLY A 157 -23.34 18.04 8.43
CA GLY A 157 -23.13 17.25 9.65
C GLY A 157 -22.89 15.75 9.46
N HIS A 158 -21.65 15.36 9.21
CA HIS A 158 -21.20 13.99 9.42
C HIS A 158 -19.92 13.99 10.25
N ARG A 159 -19.94 13.22 11.34
CA ARG A 159 -18.75 12.79 12.08
C ARG A 159 -17.71 12.38 11.04
N GLU A 160 -16.54 13.01 11.07
CA GLU A 160 -15.39 12.58 10.28
C GLU A 160 -15.12 11.12 10.60
N GLU A 161 -15.59 10.25 9.72
CA GLU A 161 -15.36 8.84 9.82
C GLU A 161 -13.89 8.66 9.45
N GLN A 162 -13.07 8.44 10.47
CA GLN A 162 -11.65 8.18 10.29
C GLN A 162 -11.48 7.10 9.21
N ILE A 163 -10.92 7.49 8.07
CA ILE A 163 -10.66 6.64 6.90
C ILE A 163 -9.43 5.78 7.19
N VAL A 164 -9.46 5.06 8.31
CA VAL A 164 -8.46 4.07 8.66
C VAL A 164 -9.03 2.72 8.18
N PRO A 165 -8.25 1.90 7.46
CA PRO A 165 -8.66 0.54 7.14
C PRO A 165 -9.14 -0.18 8.41
N ASP A 166 -10.28 -0.87 8.34
CA ASP A 166 -10.90 -1.50 9.52
C ASP A 166 -9.96 -2.44 10.29
N CYS A 167 -8.97 -3.02 9.60
CA CYS A 167 -7.92 -3.84 10.20
C CYS A 167 -6.98 -3.09 11.16
N CYS A 168 -6.87 -1.76 11.03
CA CYS A 168 -5.99 -0.91 11.87
C CYS A 168 -6.80 -0.11 12.91
N ARG A 169 -8.14 -0.07 12.82
CA ARG A 169 -9.02 0.59 13.82
C ARG A 169 -8.89 0.02 15.23
N ARG A 170 -8.61 -1.28 15.38
CA ARG A 170 -8.53 -1.95 16.70
C ARG A 170 -7.41 -1.44 17.61
N ASN A 171 -6.36 -0.81 17.07
CA ASN A 171 -5.28 -0.24 17.88
C ASN A 171 -5.58 1.13 18.47
N LEU A 172 -6.58 1.85 17.94
CA LEU A 172 -6.92 3.21 18.38
C LEU A 172 -7.93 3.22 19.54
N SER A 173 -8.75 2.18 19.69
CA SER A 173 -9.85 2.16 20.66
C SER A 173 -9.51 1.53 22.02
N SER A 174 -8.26 1.07 22.26
CA SER A 174 -7.84 0.55 23.56
C SER A 174 -7.01 1.56 24.34
N SER A 175 -7.61 2.73 24.63
CA SER A 175 -7.05 3.69 25.58
C SER A 175 -7.50 3.30 27.00
N GLY A 176 -6.77 2.38 27.62
CA GLY A 176 -6.77 2.14 29.06
C GLY A 176 -5.31 2.19 29.54
N GLY A 177 -4.96 3.22 30.29
CA GLY A 177 -3.59 3.67 30.48
C GLY A 177 -2.62 2.63 31.05
N ALA A 178 -1.45 2.56 30.43
CA ALA A 178 -0.15 2.37 31.07
C ALA A 178 0.92 2.52 29.97
N ALA A 179 2.01 3.20 30.28
CA ALA A 179 3.13 3.41 29.39
C ALA A 179 3.61 2.08 28.76
N GLY A 180 3.43 1.98 27.45
CA GLY A 180 3.88 0.83 26.66
C GLY A 180 3.77 1.19 25.18
N LYS A 181 4.89 1.59 24.59
CA LYS A 181 5.07 1.81 23.16
C LYS A 181 4.95 0.46 22.44
N GLY A 182 3.75 -0.09 22.36
CA GLY A 182 3.41 -1.30 21.63
C GLY A 182 2.87 -0.92 20.26
N GLN A 183 3.76 -0.63 19.32
CA GLN A 183 3.41 -0.55 17.90
C GLN A 183 3.07 -1.96 17.43
N ASN A 184 1.83 -2.38 17.59
CA ASN A 184 1.35 -3.58 16.93
C ASN A 184 1.00 -3.21 15.49
N ASP A 185 1.96 -3.33 14.58
CA ASP A 185 1.73 -3.06 13.16
C ASP A 185 0.54 -3.91 12.68
N CYS A 186 -0.49 -3.27 12.10
CA CYS A 186 -1.63 -4.02 11.56
C CYS A 186 -1.18 -4.85 10.34
N VAL A 187 -1.86 -5.97 10.05
CA VAL A 187 -1.52 -6.86 8.91
C VAL A 187 -1.38 -6.09 7.60
N PHE A 188 -2.20 -5.05 7.41
CA PHE A 188 -2.09 -4.12 6.29
C PHE A 188 -0.76 -3.39 6.27
N GLN A 189 -0.32 -2.82 7.39
CA GLN A 189 0.96 -2.12 7.50
C GLN A 189 2.14 -3.05 7.22
N THR A 190 2.08 -4.30 7.72
CA THR A 190 3.09 -5.34 7.42
C THR A 190 3.12 -5.69 5.94
N LEU A 191 1.95 -5.88 5.30
CA LEU A 191 1.84 -6.22 3.88
C LEU A 191 2.41 -5.10 2.99
N ILE A 192 2.06 -3.84 3.27
CA ILE A 192 2.60 -2.69 2.54
C ILE A 192 4.11 -2.57 2.76
N GLY A 193 4.61 -2.82 3.99
CA GLY A 193 6.04 -2.87 4.26
C GLY A 193 6.78 -3.91 3.41
N PHE A 194 6.19 -5.10 3.23
CA PHE A 194 6.76 -6.13 2.34
C PHE A 194 6.71 -5.73 0.86
N LEU A 195 5.61 -5.12 0.40
CA LEU A 195 5.46 -4.69 -0.99
C LEU A 195 6.44 -3.58 -1.37
N VAL A 196 6.66 -2.62 -0.47
CA VAL A 196 7.55 -1.48 -0.70
C VAL A 196 9.00 -1.81 -0.36
N GLY A 197 9.25 -2.88 0.41
CA GLY A 197 10.59 -3.22 0.90
C GLY A 197 11.16 -2.20 1.90
N MET A 198 10.28 -1.40 2.53
CA MET A 198 10.64 -0.30 3.44
C MET A 198 9.77 -0.34 4.69
N LYS A 199 10.22 0.31 5.78
CA LYS A 199 9.43 0.41 6.99
C LYS A 199 8.27 1.38 6.75
N PHE A 200 7.05 0.86 6.81
CA PHE A 200 5.83 1.63 6.60
C PHE A 200 5.13 1.87 7.94
N SER A 201 4.69 3.09 8.18
CA SER A 201 3.89 3.45 9.37
C SER A 201 2.80 4.45 9.02
N ILE A 202 1.65 4.29 9.68
CA ILE A 202 0.49 5.17 9.54
C ILE A 202 0.36 5.94 10.84
N ASP A 203 0.37 7.26 10.77
CA ASP A 203 0.10 8.15 11.90
C ASP A 203 -1.21 8.89 11.67
N CYS A 204 -2.12 8.77 12.64
CA CYS A 204 -3.45 9.36 12.57
C CYS A 204 -3.45 10.63 13.41
N GLN A 205 -3.30 11.78 12.75
CA GLN A 205 -3.42 13.07 13.41
C GLN A 205 -4.85 13.59 13.30
N MET A 206 -5.17 14.55 14.16
CA MET A 206 -6.48 15.21 14.19
C MET A 206 -6.80 15.93 12.87
N GLU A 207 -5.79 16.23 12.05
CA GLU A 207 -5.88 16.93 10.76
C GLU A 207 -5.89 15.96 9.56
N GLY A 208 -5.78 14.64 9.77
CA GLY A 208 -5.85 13.65 8.70
C GLY A 208 -4.92 12.44 8.89
N LEU A 209 -4.96 11.54 7.91
CA LEU A 209 -4.05 10.40 7.82
C LEU A 209 -2.71 10.83 7.23
N SER A 210 -1.63 10.53 7.94
CA SER A 210 -0.26 10.69 7.45
C SER A 210 0.40 9.32 7.30
N PHE A 211 1.10 9.14 6.18
CA PHE A 211 1.84 7.92 5.88
C PHE A 211 3.33 8.25 5.89
N SER A 212 4.11 7.42 6.58
CA SER A 212 5.57 7.52 6.59
C SER A 212 6.17 6.23 6.05
N VAL A 213 7.14 6.38 5.15
CA VAL A 213 7.94 5.31 4.57
C VAL A 213 9.39 5.63 4.86
N VAL A 214 10.08 4.76 5.58
CA VAL A 214 11.48 4.94 5.95
C VAL A 214 12.32 3.81 5.36
N HIS A 215 13.36 4.17 4.62
CA HIS A 215 14.34 3.24 4.11
C HIS A 215 15.29 2.81 5.24
N GLN A 216 15.50 1.49 5.43
CA GLN A 216 16.30 0.96 6.54
C GLN A 216 17.78 1.39 6.50
N MET A 217 18.27 1.89 5.37
CA MET A 217 19.66 2.37 5.23
C MET A 217 19.82 3.88 5.50
N SER A 218 18.78 4.55 6.02
CA SER A 218 18.81 6.00 6.31
C SER A 218 18.87 6.34 7.80
N GLU A 219 19.20 5.36 8.66
CA GLU A 219 19.65 5.60 10.05
C GLU A 219 21.18 5.73 10.12
#